data_AF-A0A533RK14-F1
#
_entry.id   AF-A0A533RK14-F1
#
_cell.length_a   1.000
_cell.length_b   1.000
_cell.length_c   1.000
_cell.angle_alpha   90.00
_cell.angle_beta   90.00
_cell.angle_gamma   90.00
#
_symmetry.space_group_name_H-M   'P 1'
#
loop_
_entity.id
_entity.type
_entity.pdbx_description
1 polymer ?
#
loop_
_entity_poly.entity_id
_entity_poly.type
_entity_poly.pdbx_seq_one_letter_code
_entity_poly.pdbx_strand_id
1 'polypeptide(L)'
;MDHKHIIDQHVKSVLHESFGPAAATMIFATASNRAGVPIMGITKDQFEALVDAIVADQRVLDAWGSTGCADRRREWRALAG
;
A
#
# COMPACT_ATOMS: atom_id res chain seq x y z
N MET A 1 1.27 8.93 13.77
CA MET A 1 1.92 9.38 12.52
C MET A 1 0.81 9.70 11.53
N ASP A 2 0.91 10.72 10.69
CA ASP A 2 -0.14 10.96 9.69
C ASP A 2 -0.12 9.83 8.63
N HIS A 3 -1.29 9.35 8.20
CA HIS A 3 -1.42 8.26 7.24
C HIS A 3 -0.70 8.54 5.93
N LYS A 4 -0.67 9.82 5.50
CA LYS A 4 0.13 10.25 4.35
C LYS A 4 1.62 9.97 4.55
N HIS A 5 2.13 10.24 5.75
CA HIS A 5 3.52 9.99 6.09
C HIS A 5 3.84 8.49 6.11
N ILE A 6 2.90 7.65 6.59
CA ILE A 6 3.04 6.18 6.54
C ILE A 6 3.09 5.69 5.10
N ILE A 7 2.22 6.20 4.23
CA ILE A 7 2.23 5.88 2.80
C ILE A 7 3.58 6.22 2.17
N ASP A 8 4.08 7.43 2.40
CA ASP A 8 5.28 7.92 1.73
C ASP A 8 6.55 7.22 2.26
N GLN A 9 6.67 6.99 3.57
CA GLN A 9 7.88 6.42 4.18
C GLN A 9 7.91 4.90 4.21
N HIS A 10 6.76 4.23 4.37
CA HIS A 10 6.73 2.78 4.55
C HIS A 10 6.17 2.08 3.32
N VAL A 11 4.96 2.45 2.89
CA VAL A 11 4.27 1.72 1.81
C VAL A 11 5.00 1.89 0.47
N LYS A 12 5.25 3.14 0.07
CA LYS A 12 5.94 3.43 -1.20
C LYS A 12 7.39 2.95 -1.18
N SER A 13 8.11 3.09 -0.06
CA SER A 13 9.50 2.61 0.04
C SER A 13 9.58 1.10 -0.18
N VAL A 14 8.74 0.32 0.51
CA VAL A 14 8.72 -1.15 0.37
C VAL A 14 8.33 -1.57 -1.05
N LEU A 15 7.36 -0.88 -1.67
CA LEU A 15 7.01 -1.13 -3.07
C LEU A 15 8.18 -0.79 -4.01
N HIS A 16 8.86 0.33 -3.80
CA HIS A 16 10.03 0.73 -4.60
C HIS A 16 11.16 -0.29 -4.49
N GLU A 17 11.46 -0.78 -3.28
CA GLU A 17 12.50 -1.79 -3.06
C GLU A 17 12.15 -3.13 -3.69
N SER A 18 10.87 -3.52 -3.66
CA SER A 18 10.42 -4.83 -4.16
C SER A 18 10.26 -4.88 -5.69
N PHE A 19 9.79 -3.80 -6.31
CA PHE A 19 9.37 -3.80 -7.72
C PHE A 19 10.14 -2.79 -8.58
N GLY A 20 10.91 -1.90 -7.97
CA GLY A 20 11.50 -0.74 -8.63
C GLY A 20 10.52 0.43 -8.81
N PRO A 21 11.01 1.66 -9.04
CA PRO A 21 10.19 2.88 -9.00
C PRO A 21 9.01 2.89 -9.98
N ALA A 22 9.23 2.41 -11.21
CA ALA A 22 8.21 2.42 -12.26
C ALA A 22 7.05 1.46 -11.94
N ALA A 23 7.35 0.21 -11.58
CA ALA A 23 6.33 -0.77 -11.25
C ALA A 23 5.60 -0.44 -9.95
N ALA A 24 6.33 0.05 -8.94
CA ALA A 24 5.74 0.52 -7.69
C ALA A 24 4.75 1.67 -7.89
N THR A 25 5.08 2.63 -8.76
CA THR A 25 4.18 3.72 -9.14
C THR A 25 2.89 3.18 -9.77
N MET A 26 3.00 2.20 -10.68
CA MET A 26 1.83 1.59 -11.30
C MET A 26 0.96 0.80 -10.32
N ILE A 27 1.57 0.03 -9.40
CA ILE A 27 0.86 -0.71 -8.35
C ILE A 27 0.11 0.27 -7.46
N PHE A 28 0.79 1.31 -6.99
CA PHE A 28 0.21 2.31 -6.12
C PHE A 28 -0.95 3.06 -6.80
N ALA A 29 -0.78 3.47 -8.07
CA ALA A 29 -1.82 4.13 -8.84
C ALA A 29 -3.04 3.22 -9.07
N THR A 30 -2.80 1.95 -9.39
CA THR A 30 -3.88 0.94 -9.57
C THR A 30 -4.66 0.76 -8.27
N ALA A 31 -3.96 0.60 -7.15
CA ALA A 31 -4.57 0.42 -5.84
C ALA A 31 -5.36 1.66 -5.39
N SER A 32 -4.78 2.86 -5.58
CA SER A 32 -5.43 4.13 -5.26
C SER A 32 -6.72 4.33 -6.06
N ASN A 33 -6.69 4.03 -7.36
CA ASN A 33 -7.88 4.10 -8.21
C ASN A 33 -8.96 3.10 -7.79
N ARG A 34 -8.57 1.86 -7.44
CA ARG A 34 -9.51 0.84 -6.95
C ARG A 34 -10.15 1.19 -5.62
N ALA A 35 -9.37 1.77 -4.71
CA ALA A 35 -9.83 2.16 -3.38
C ALA A 35 -10.54 3.52 -3.37
N GLY A 36 -10.56 4.27 -4.48
CA GLY A 36 -11.20 5.58 -4.57
C GLY A 36 -10.57 6.63 -3.66
N VAL A 37 -9.26 6.52 -3.40
CA VAL A 37 -8.58 7.32 -2.38
C VAL A 37 -8.08 8.66 -2.95
N PRO A 38 -8.53 9.81 -2.41
CA PRO A 38 -7.96 11.10 -2.76
C PRO A 38 -6.56 11.26 -2.16
N ILE A 39 -5.64 11.88 -2.91
CA ILE A 39 -4.23 12.03 -2.51
C ILE A 39 -4.04 13.09 -1.40
N MET A 40 -5.04 13.93 -1.15
CA MET A 40 -5.04 14.92 -0.06
C MET A 40 -5.99 14.51 1.08
N GLY A 41 -5.45 14.37 2.28
CA GLY A 41 -6.22 14.11 3.51
C GLY A 41 -6.82 12.71 3.54
N ILE A 42 -5.97 11.69 3.66
CA ILE A 42 -6.42 10.31 3.71
C ILE A 42 -6.97 9.96 5.10
N THR A 43 -8.21 9.48 5.14
CA THR A 43 -8.82 8.95 6.36
C THR A 43 -8.26 7.56 6.70
N LYS A 44 -8.48 7.09 7.93
CA LYS A 44 -8.10 5.72 8.31
C LYS A 44 -8.73 4.67 7.38
N ASP A 45 -10.01 4.78 7.10
CA ASP A 45 -10.72 3.85 6.21
C ASP A 45 -10.14 3.84 4.79
N GLN A 46 -9.79 5.02 4.27
CA GLN A 46 -9.15 5.15 2.96
C GLN A 46 -7.74 4.55 2.95
N PHE A 47 -6.97 4.73 4.04
CA PHE A 47 -5.67 4.10 4.20
C PHE A 47 -5.79 2.57 4.24
N GLU A 48 -6.74 2.04 5.02
CA GLU A 48 -6.97 0.60 5.10
C GLU A 48 -7.41 0.00 3.77
N ALA A 49 -8.29 0.69 3.03
CA ALA A 49 -8.72 0.29 1.69
C ALA A 49 -7.56 0.32 0.68
N LEU A 50 -6.68 1.32 0.76
CA LEU A 50 -5.48 1.40 -0.08
C LEU A 50 -4.54 0.23 0.19
N VAL A 51 -4.24 -0.04 1.46
CA VAL A 51 -3.39 -1.17 1.86
C VAL A 51 -3.98 -2.49 1.34
N ASP A 52 -5.29 -2.67 1.47
CA ASP A 52 -5.97 -3.86 0.98
C ASP A 52 -5.89 -4.00 -0.54
N ALA A 53 -6.08 -2.90 -1.27
CA ALA A 53 -5.98 -2.89 -2.71
C ALA A 53 -4.55 -3.16 -3.21
N ILE A 54 -3.51 -2.71 -2.48
CA ILE A 54 -2.11 -2.99 -2.82
C ILE A 54 -1.81 -4.47 -2.66
N VAL A 55 -2.12 -5.06 -1.51
CA VAL A 55 -1.78 -6.47 -1.24
C VAL A 55 -2.69 -7.45 -1.99
N ALA A 56 -3.78 -6.97 -2.59
CA ALA A 56 -4.62 -7.72 -3.51
C ALA A 56 -4.21 -7.54 -5.00
N ASP A 57 -3.21 -6.72 -5.31
CA ASP A 57 -2.67 -6.62 -6.66
C ASP A 57 -1.94 -7.93 -7.01
N GLN A 58 -2.24 -8.50 -8.18
CA GLN A 58 -1.69 -9.80 -8.59
C GLN A 58 -0.16 -9.79 -8.60
N ARG A 59 0.47 -8.68 -9.02
CA ARG A 59 1.93 -8.57 -9.05
C ARG A 59 2.53 -8.62 -7.65
N VAL A 60 1.81 -8.06 -6.68
CA VAL A 60 2.20 -8.06 -5.27
C VAL A 60 2.02 -9.45 -4.66
N LEU A 61 0.90 -10.11 -4.96
CA LEU A 61 0.65 -11.50 -4.57
C LEU A 61 1.69 -12.46 -5.15
N ASP A 62 2.06 -12.30 -6.42
CA ASP A 62 3.05 -13.15 -7.09
C ASP A 62 4.45 -12.99 -6.47
N ALA A 63 4.82 -11.77 -6.05
CA ALA A 63 6.13 -11.49 -5.49
C ALA A 63 6.26 -11.80 -4.00
N TRP A 64 5.24 -11.49 -3.20
CA TRP A 64 5.31 -11.63 -1.74
C TRP A 64 4.58 -12.86 -1.21
N GLY A 65 3.74 -13.50 -2.03
CA GLY A 65 2.84 -14.55 -1.61
C GLY A 65 1.75 -14.06 -0.65
N SER A 66 0.78 -14.93 -0.35
CA SER A 66 -0.34 -14.60 0.54
C SER A 66 0.12 -14.26 1.96
N THR A 67 1.15 -14.95 2.47
CA THR A 67 1.70 -14.71 3.81
C THR A 67 2.39 -13.34 3.88
N GLY A 68 3.29 -13.02 2.95
CA GLY A 68 3.97 -11.73 2.94
C GLY A 68 3.00 -10.55 2.77
N CYS A 69 1.96 -10.74 1.96
CA CYS A 69 0.86 -9.78 1.83
C CYS A 69 0.09 -9.56 3.16
N ALA A 70 -0.21 -10.64 3.89
CA ALA A 70 -0.88 -10.55 5.18
C ALA A 70 -0.02 -9.87 6.24
N ASP A 71 1.29 -10.15 6.26
CA ASP A 71 2.23 -9.55 7.20
C ASP A 71 2.38 -8.04 6.94
N ARG A 72 2.56 -7.63 5.67
CA ARG A 72 2.63 -6.20 5.29
C ARG A 72 1.36 -5.44 5.62
N ARG A 73 0.20 -6.05 5.36
CA ARG A 73 -1.10 -5.48 5.74
C ARG A 73 -1.18 -5.23 7.24
N ARG A 74 -0.78 -6.20 8.06
CA ARG A 74 -0.78 -6.06 9.53
C ARG A 74 0.18 -4.99 10.01
N GLU A 75 1.41 -4.99 9.48
CA GLU A 75 2.45 -4.02 9.81
C GLU A 75 1.99 -2.58 9.52
N TRP A 76 1.52 -2.31 8.31
CA TRP A 76 1.13 -0.96 7.90
C TRP A 76 -0.10 -0.45 8.66
N ARG A 77 -1.05 -1.34 9.00
CA ARG A 77 -2.19 -0.99 9.87
C ARG A 77 -1.76 -0.67 11.30
N ALA A 78 -0.81 -1.42 11.86
CA ALA A 78 -0.29 -1.16 13.19
C ALA A 78 0.42 0.21 13.29
N LEU A 79 1.06 0.66 12.21
CA LEU A 79 1.67 2.00 12.14
C LEU A 79 0.63 3.13 12.13
N ALA A 80 -0.58 2.85 11.62
CA ALA A 80 -1.67 3.83 11.50
C ALA A 80 -2.44 4.07 12.81
N GLY A 81 -2.39 3.13 13.76
CA GLY A 81 -3.06 3.22 15.06
C GLY A 81 -4.45 2.61 15.05
#